data_AF-A0A7V3BS78-F1
#
_entry.id   AF-A0A7V3BS78-F1
#
_cell.length_a   1.000
_cell.length_b   1.000
_cell.length_c   1.000
_cell.angle_alpha   90.00
_cell.angle_beta   90.00
_cell.angle_gamma   90.00
#
_symmetry.space_group_name_H-M   'P 1'
#
loop_
_entity.id
_entity.type
_entity.pdbx_description
1 polymer ?
#
loop_
_entity_poly.entity_id
_entity_poly.type
_entity_poly.pdbx_seq_one_letter_code
_entity_poly.pdbx_strand_id
1 'polypeptide(L)'
;MIKRLEDFDFDAQPDLDRSLVEELATLRFIAERANVLIVGPPGVGKTMLALALGLRAVEAGYRVYYTTAADLVARCHKAAIEGRWATTMR
;
A
#
# COMPACT_ATOMS: atom_id res chain seq x y z
N MET A 1 2.42 4.66 16.19
CA MET A 1 2.25 3.20 16.36
C MET A 1 2.54 2.56 15.02
N ILE A 2 3.57 1.73 14.93
CA ILE A 2 3.89 0.96 13.72
C ILE A 2 2.78 -0.09 13.55
N LYS A 3 2.23 -0.23 12.33
CA LYS A 3 1.19 -1.22 12.02
C LYS A 3 1.84 -2.40 11.32
N ARG A 4 2.02 -3.50 12.03
CA ARG A 4 2.58 -4.72 11.47
C ARG A 4 1.46 -5.62 10.98
N LEU A 5 1.80 -6.61 10.14
CA LEU A 5 0.81 -7.54 9.62
C LEU A 5 0.33 -8.51 10.72
N GLU A 6 1.23 -8.80 11.68
CA GLU A 6 0.99 -9.58 12.88
C GLU A 6 -0.06 -8.94 13.81
N ASP A 7 -0.26 -7.62 13.70
CA ASP A 7 -1.26 -6.90 14.48
C ASP A 7 -2.66 -6.94 13.82
N PHE A 8 -2.78 -7.53 12.62
CA PHE A 8 -4.04 -7.57 11.89
C PHE A 8 -4.96 -8.65 12.46
N ASP A 9 -6.13 -8.21 12.93
CA ASP A 9 -7.17 -9.09 13.43
C ASP A 9 -7.97 -9.70 12.26
N PHE A 10 -7.61 -10.93 11.87
CA PHE A 10 -8.31 -11.67 10.83
C PHE A 10 -9.71 -12.14 11.27
N ASP A 11 -9.94 -12.31 12.57
CA ASP A 11 -11.25 -12.72 13.08
C ASP A 11 -12.26 -11.57 12.92
N ALA A 12 -11.80 -10.32 12.97
CA ALA A 12 -12.60 -9.14 12.65
C ALA A 12 -12.92 -9.00 11.15
N GLN A 13 -12.29 -9.78 10.26
CA GLN A 13 -12.49 -9.76 8.80
C GLN A 13 -12.55 -11.20 8.23
N PRO A 14 -13.61 -11.98 8.54
CA PRO A 14 -13.67 -13.41 8.21
C PRO A 14 -13.71 -13.71 6.71
N ASP A 15 -14.17 -12.75 5.88
CA ASP A 15 -14.21 -12.89 4.42
C ASP A 15 -12.86 -12.61 3.76
N LEU A 16 -11.86 -12.12 4.51
CA LEU A 16 -10.53 -11.87 3.99
C LEU A 16 -9.75 -13.18 3.88
N ASP A 17 -9.32 -13.51 2.66
CA ASP A 17 -8.47 -14.66 2.43
C ASP A 17 -7.09 -14.45 3.09
N ARG A 18 -6.89 -15.11 4.24
CA ARG A 18 -5.64 -15.08 4.98
C ARG A 18 -4.47 -15.63 4.17
N SER A 19 -4.69 -16.66 3.36
CA SER A 19 -3.63 -17.24 2.54
C SER A 19 -3.14 -16.24 1.49
N LEU A 20 -4.05 -15.48 0.89
CA LEU A 20 -3.69 -14.40 -0.03
C LEU A 20 -2.88 -13.30 0.67
N VAL A 21 -3.27 -12.92 1.90
CA VAL A 21 -2.53 -11.91 2.67
C VAL A 21 -1.11 -12.39 3.01
N GLU A 22 -0.97 -13.66 3.38
CA GLU A 22 0.33 -14.30 3.63
C GLU A 22 1.17 -14.39 2.35
N GLU A 23 0.57 -14.69 1.20
CA GLU A 23 1.23 -14.65 -0.10
C GLU A 23 1.73 -13.23 -0.43
N LEU A 24 0.90 -12.20 -0.26
CA LEU A 24 1.29 -10.81 -0.46
C LEU A 24 2.43 -10.39 0.49
N ALA A 25 2.48 -10.93 1.71
CA ALA A 25 3.53 -10.68 2.68
C ALA A 25 4.90 -11.21 2.24
N THR A 26 4.96 -12.15 1.28
CA THR A 26 6.22 -12.59 0.66
C THR A 26 6.84 -11.53 -0.25
N LEU A 27 6.09 -10.47 -0.58
CA LEU A 27 6.47 -9.39 -1.50
C LEU A 27 6.72 -9.85 -2.94
N ARG A 28 6.32 -11.08 -3.31
CA ARG A 28 6.48 -11.62 -4.67
C ARG A 28 5.88 -10.72 -5.75
N PHE A 29 4.76 -10.06 -5.45
CA PHE A 29 4.12 -9.10 -6.36
C PHE A 29 5.06 -7.97 -6.81
N ILE A 30 6.04 -7.57 -5.98
CA ILE A 30 7.03 -6.55 -6.34
C ILE A 30 7.98 -7.10 -7.41
N ALA A 31 8.48 -8.32 -7.24
CA ALA A 31 9.36 -8.98 -8.20
C ALA A 31 8.64 -9.22 -9.54
N GLU A 32 7.36 -9.58 -9.49
CA GLU A 32 6.49 -9.82 -10.65
C GLU A 32 5.97 -8.53 -11.30
N ARG A 33 6.24 -7.36 -10.70
CA ARG A 33 5.71 -6.06 -11.14
C ARG A 33 4.17 -6.02 -11.21
N ALA A 34 3.53 -6.75 -10.29
CA ALA A 34 2.08 -6.80 -10.16
C ALA A 34 1.58 -5.71 -9.20
N ASN A 35 0.37 -5.21 -9.46
CA ASN A 35 -0.30 -4.25 -8.58
C ASN A 35 -1.19 -5.00 -7.58
N VAL A 36 -1.25 -4.49 -6.35
CA VAL A 36 -2.17 -4.99 -5.32
C VAL A 36 -3.28 -3.96 -5.13
N LEU A 37 -4.53 -4.38 -5.31
CA LEU A 37 -5.71 -3.54 -5.08
C LEU A 37 -6.56 -4.14 -3.95
N ILE A 38 -6.73 -3.40 -2.87
CA ILE A 38 -7.55 -3.80 -1.72
C ILE A 38 -8.88 -3.07 -1.79
N VAL A 39 -9.98 -3.81 -1.96
CA VAL A 39 -11.34 -3.27 -2.12
C VAL A 39 -12.23 -3.76 -0.99
N GLY A 40 -13.10 -2.89 -0.47
CA GLY A 40 -14.04 -3.23 0.58
C GLY A 40 -14.65 -2.01 1.27
N PRO A 41 -15.66 -2.20 2.15
CA PRO A 41 -16.35 -1.12 2.87
C PRO A 41 -15.41 -0.24 3.71
N PRO A 42 -15.80 0.99 4.08
CA PRO A 42 -15.00 1.80 5.01
C PRO A 42 -14.82 1.08 6.35
N GLY A 43 -13.67 1.27 7.00
CA GLY A 43 -13.40 0.72 8.34
C GLY A 43 -12.85 -0.72 8.40
N VAL A 44 -12.80 -1.45 7.28
CA VAL A 44 -12.39 -2.88 7.24
C VAL A 44 -10.88 -3.14 7.23
N GLY A 45 -10.05 -2.18 7.65
CA GLY A 45 -8.60 -2.39 7.76
C GLY A 45 -7.77 -2.30 6.46
N LYS A 46 -8.35 -1.87 5.32
CA LYS A 46 -7.62 -1.72 4.04
C LYS A 46 -6.33 -0.90 4.14
N THR A 47 -6.42 0.28 4.77
CA THR A 47 -5.25 1.17 4.97
C THR A 47 -4.22 0.51 5.89
N MET A 48 -4.67 -0.25 6.89
CA MET A 48 -3.77 -0.98 7.78
C MET A 48 -3.01 -2.07 7.02
N LEU A 49 -3.70 -2.88 6.19
CA LEU A 49 -3.05 -3.90 5.35
C LEU A 49 -2.03 -3.28 4.39
N ALA A 50 -2.40 -2.19 3.70
CA ALA A 50 -1.49 -1.49 2.80
C ALA A 50 -0.24 -0.96 3.53
N LEU A 51 -0.40 -0.39 4.72
CA LEU A 51 0.71 0.08 5.55
C LEU A 51 1.58 -1.08 6.07
N ALA A 52 0.98 -2.18 6.49
CA ALA A 52 1.69 -3.37 6.96
C ALA A 52 2.53 -4.01 5.84
N LEU A 53 1.96 -4.17 4.64
CA LEU A 53 2.68 -4.64 3.45
C LEU A 53 3.80 -3.67 3.05
N GLY A 54 3.53 -2.36 3.10
CA GLY A 54 4.53 -1.33 2.86
C GLY A 54 5.69 -1.39 3.86
N LEU A 55 5.39 -1.60 5.14
CA LEU A 55 6.42 -1.78 6.17
C LEU A 55 7.27 -3.03 5.91
N ARG A 56 6.65 -4.16 5.56
CA ARG A 56 7.37 -5.39 5.16
C ARG A 56 8.32 -5.11 3.99
N ALA A 57 7.85 -4.36 3.00
CA ALA A 57 8.69 -3.96 1.87
C ALA A 57 9.87 -3.08 2.29
N VAL A 58 9.67 -2.14 3.22
CA VAL A 58 10.77 -1.35 3.81
C VAL A 58 11.77 -2.26 4.55
N GLU A 59 11.29 -3.20 5.36
CA GLU A 59 12.14 -4.16 6.10
C GLU A 59 12.97 -5.04 5.15
N ALA A 60 12.43 -5.35 3.96
CA ALA A 60 13.13 -6.07 2.89
C ALA A 60 14.06 -5.18 2.03
N GLY A 61 14.17 -3.88 2.34
CA GLY A 61 15.08 -2.95 1.65
C GLY A 61 14.47 -2.21 0.45
N TYR A 62 13.17 -2.33 0.20
CA TYR A 62 12.50 -1.57 -0.86
C TYR A 62 12.23 -0.12 -0.42
N ARG A 63 12.36 0.81 -1.38
CA ARG A 63 11.87 2.19 -1.20
C ARG A 63 10.36 2.20 -1.33
N VAL A 64 9.67 2.67 -0.28
CA VAL A 64 8.20 2.75 -0.24
C VAL A 64 7.78 4.20 -0.06
N TYR A 65 6.70 4.57 -0.75
CA TYR A 65 6.05 5.87 -0.61
C TYR A 65 4.56 5.67 -0.32
N TYR A 66 4.02 6.39 0.66
CA TYR A 66 2.62 6.38 1.02
C TYR A 66 2.02 7.78 0.85
N THR A 67 0.84 7.86 0.25
CA THR A 67 0.08 9.10 0.10
C THR A 67 -1.40 8.78 -0.10
N THR A 68 -2.27 9.77 0.11
CA THR A 68 -3.67 9.64 -0.28
C THR A 68 -3.83 9.86 -1.78
N ALA A 69 -4.90 9.31 -2.37
CA ALA A 69 -5.21 9.57 -3.77
C ALA A 69 -5.44 11.07 -4.04
N ALA A 70 -6.07 11.77 -3.09
CA ALA A 70 -6.32 13.21 -3.19
C ALA A 70 -5.01 14.01 -3.22
N ASP A 71 -4.08 13.71 -2.31
CA ASP A 71 -2.76 14.38 -2.27
C ASP A 71 -1.94 14.04 -3.51
N LEU A 72 -1.99 12.79 -3.98
CA LEU A 72 -1.32 12.38 -5.21
C LEU A 72 -1.82 13.21 -6.39
N VAL A 73 -3.14 13.27 -6.59
CA VAL A 73 -3.75 14.06 -7.68
C VAL A 73 -3.39 15.54 -7.57
N ALA A 74 -3.47 16.13 -6.36
CA ALA A 74 -3.10 17.52 -6.14
C ALA A 74 -1.62 17.78 -6.50
N ARG A 75 -0.71 16.88 -6.09
CA ARG A 75 0.72 16.96 -6.45
C ARG A 75 0.94 16.84 -7.96
N CYS A 76 0.27 15.89 -8.62
CA CYS A 76 0.34 15.72 -10.08
C CYS A 76 -0.14 16.96 -10.83
N HIS A 77 -1.26 17.52 -10.38
CA HIS A 77 -1.88 18.70 -10.99
C HIS A 77 -0.97 19.92 -10.87
N LYS A 78 -0.43 20.17 -9.67
CA LYS A 78 0.53 21.24 -9.44
C LYS A 78 1.77 21.09 -10.32
N ALA A 79 2.34 19.88 -10.38
CA ALA A 79 3.52 19.61 -11.20
C ALA A 79 3.28 19.77 -12.71
N ALA A 80 2.06 19.52 -13.19
CA ALA A 80 1.68 19.74 -14.58
C ALA A 80 1.75 21.24 -14.93
N ILE A 81 1.17 22.08 -14.07
CA ILE A 81 1.14 23.54 -14.24
C ILE A 81 2.55 24.12 -14.21
N GLU A 82 3.42 23.59 -13.34
CA GLU A 82 4.78 24.07 -13.16
C GLU A 82 5.80 23.46 -14.14
N GLY A 83 5.38 22.58 -15.04
CA GLY A 83 6.25 21.93 -16.02
C GLY A 83 7.25 20.92 -15.42
N ARG A 84 6.99 20.38 -14.22
CA ARG A 84 7.93 19.51 -13.46
C ARG A 84 7.58 18.03 -13.45
N TRP A 85 6.63 17.59 -14.28
CA TRP A 85 6.15 16.19 -14.34
C TRP A 85 7.25 15.12 -14.31
N ALA A 86 8.34 15.32 -15.05
CA ALA A 86 9.44 14.35 -15.15
C ALA A 86 10.19 14.09 -13.81
N THR A 87 9.99 14.94 -12.80
CA THR A 87 10.69 14.85 -11.50
C THR A 87 9.78 14.56 -10.31
N THR A 88 8.46 14.75 -10.44
CA THR A 88 7.54 14.74 -9.29
C THR A 88 7.30 13.34 -8.70
N MET A 89 7.48 12.28 -9.49
CA MET A 89 7.24 10.88 -9.09
C MET A 89 8.50 9.99 -9.11
N ARG A 90 9.70 10.58 -9.02
CA ARG A 90 10.97 9.81 -8.90
C ARG A 90 11.28 9.39 -7.46
#